data_AF-A0A8C9YPE0-F1
#
_entry.id   AF-A0A8C9YPE0-F1
#
_cell.length_a   1.000
_cell.length_b   1.000
_cell.length_c   1.000
_cell.angle_alpha   90.00
_cell.angle_beta   90.00
_cell.angle_gamma   90.00
#
_symmetry.space_group_name_H-M   'P 1'
#
loop_
_entity.id
_entity.type
_entity.pdbx_description
1 polymer ?
#
loop_
_entity_poly.entity_id
_entity_poly.type
_entity_poly.pdbx_seq_one_letter_code
_entity_poly.pdbx_strand_id
1 'polypeptide(L)'
;MSVQFSGWEVVDDGASFPGVELQPSQKPQNRGVYTMYHGTSVASARIIIANGFKQSSGGMLGRGVYVNHVVFKLHVRVGRVKRIDKDNHPMQFTWSTQGYDTAWVPPNCGLKAVRSGLEEDCVFDPKRVKVVGILEASQTPKDSGVYTMFHGTSVANARLIIANGFQQSPGGMLGKGVYVSRDKKKAERYPLKNDPSNRVVLELRVRVGRVKRIDIDNHPMQYTWSTQGYDTAWVPPNCGMKAVPSGLEEDCVFDPKRVKVTKPVNKSYDIRAIMSSWI
;
A
#
# COMPACT_ATOMS: atom_id res chain seq x y z
N MET A 1 10.22 14.95 14.05
CA MET A 1 10.02 13.74 14.86
C MET A 1 9.60 12.61 13.94
N SER A 2 10.45 11.60 13.78
CA SER A 2 10.28 10.48 12.86
C SER A 2 9.34 9.43 13.46
N VAL A 3 8.28 9.09 12.73
CA VAL A 3 7.44 7.94 13.07
C VAL A 3 8.10 6.71 12.46
N GLN A 4 8.64 5.82 13.29
CA GLN A 4 9.09 4.49 12.89
C GLN A 4 7.87 3.64 12.51
N PHE A 5 7.86 3.13 11.28
CA PHE A 5 6.93 2.09 10.85
C PHE A 5 7.70 1.09 9.97
N SER A 6 7.57 -0.20 10.28
CA SER A 6 8.23 -1.31 9.61
C SER A 6 7.19 -2.40 9.25
N GLY A 7 7.18 -2.88 8.01
CA GLY A 7 6.34 -4.01 7.57
C GLY A 7 6.05 -4.07 6.06
N TRP A 8 6.08 -5.27 5.48
CA TRP A 8 5.93 -5.59 4.05
C TRP A 8 4.62 -6.38 3.77
N GLU A 9 4.29 -6.75 2.52
CA GLU A 9 3.06 -7.53 2.22
C GLU A 9 3.06 -8.19 0.83
N VAL A 10 2.86 -9.52 0.69
CA VAL A 10 2.98 -10.27 -0.58
C VAL A 10 1.67 -10.34 -1.39
N VAL A 11 1.79 -10.42 -2.72
CA VAL A 11 0.73 -10.83 -3.66
C VAL A 11 1.25 -11.95 -4.56
N ASP A 12 0.41 -12.98 -4.76
CA ASP A 12 0.64 -14.15 -5.62
C ASP A 12 0.50 -13.80 -7.12
N ASP A 13 1.53 -14.08 -7.93
CA ASP A 13 1.54 -13.95 -9.40
C ASP A 13 1.67 -15.29 -10.14
N GLY A 14 1.52 -16.43 -9.45
CA GLY A 14 1.41 -17.75 -10.08
C GLY A 14 2.70 -18.29 -10.72
N ALA A 15 3.86 -17.68 -10.50
CA ALA A 15 5.12 -18.12 -11.08
C ALA A 15 6.20 -18.34 -9.99
N SER A 16 6.22 -19.55 -9.44
CA SER A 16 7.30 -20.13 -8.61
C SER A 16 7.48 -19.52 -7.21
N PHE A 17 7.13 -20.34 -6.21
CA PHE A 17 7.28 -20.16 -4.76
C PHE A 17 6.47 -19.00 -4.12
N PRO A 18 5.58 -19.31 -3.14
CA PRO A 18 4.77 -18.28 -2.48
C PRO A 18 5.69 -17.30 -1.75
N GLY A 19 5.53 -16.02 -2.05
CA GLY A 19 6.29 -14.94 -1.43
C GLY A 19 6.18 -15.00 0.08
N VAL A 20 7.33 -15.02 0.73
CA VAL A 20 7.45 -14.97 2.19
C VAL A 20 7.53 -13.51 2.60
N GLU A 21 6.67 -13.08 3.52
CA GLU A 21 6.81 -11.79 4.20
C GLU A 21 8.13 -11.80 5.00
N LEU A 22 9.07 -10.92 4.66
CA LEU A 22 10.28 -10.73 5.47
C LEU A 22 9.89 -9.91 6.70
N GLN A 23 10.17 -10.40 7.90
CA GLN A 23 10.15 -9.57 9.08
C GLN A 23 11.21 -8.45 8.96
N PRO A 24 11.07 -7.31 9.66
CA PRO A 24 12.11 -6.30 9.69
C PRO A 24 13.47 -6.93 10.04
N SER A 25 14.52 -6.64 9.25
CA SER A 25 15.87 -7.23 9.39
C SER A 25 16.00 -8.71 8.97
N GLN A 26 14.94 -9.34 8.47
CA GLN A 26 15.00 -10.70 7.95
C GLN A 26 15.71 -10.71 6.60
N LYS A 27 16.78 -11.50 6.51
CA LYS A 27 17.54 -11.66 5.27
C LYS A 27 16.64 -12.14 4.12
N PRO A 28 16.63 -11.44 2.96
CA PRO A 28 15.93 -11.90 1.78
C PRO A 28 16.44 -13.26 1.30
N GLN A 29 15.52 -14.12 0.87
CA GLN A 29 15.84 -15.41 0.29
C GLN A 29 16.14 -15.26 -1.20
N ASN A 30 17.10 -16.06 -1.67
CA ASN A 30 17.42 -16.07 -3.09
C ASN A 30 16.19 -16.46 -3.92
N ARG A 31 16.01 -15.76 -5.04
CA ARG A 31 14.94 -15.96 -6.03
C ARG A 31 13.53 -15.64 -5.51
N GLY A 32 13.41 -14.96 -4.36
CA GLY A 32 12.12 -14.49 -3.86
C GLY A 32 11.54 -13.30 -4.65
N VAL A 33 10.23 -13.14 -4.55
CA VAL A 33 9.51 -11.93 -4.98
C VAL A 33 8.97 -11.23 -3.73
N TYR A 34 9.31 -9.96 -3.57
CA TYR A 34 9.00 -9.19 -2.38
C TYR A 34 8.25 -7.92 -2.74
N THR A 35 7.32 -7.52 -1.88
CA THR A 35 6.76 -6.18 -1.96
C THR A 35 7.69 -5.23 -1.25
N MET A 36 8.15 -4.20 -1.96
CA MET A 36 9.05 -3.18 -1.43
C MET A 36 8.46 -1.78 -1.56
N TYR A 37 8.98 -0.82 -0.79
CA TYR A 37 8.52 0.57 -0.82
C TYR A 37 9.68 1.50 -1.21
N HIS A 38 9.39 2.48 -2.05
CA HIS A 38 10.37 3.45 -2.53
C HIS A 38 9.86 4.88 -2.38
N GLY A 39 10.56 5.69 -1.59
CA GLY A 39 10.31 7.11 -1.40
C GLY A 39 10.96 7.98 -2.43
N THR A 40 10.16 8.89 -2.97
CA THR A 40 10.58 9.81 -4.03
C THR A 40 9.64 11.02 -4.06
N SER A 41 10.01 12.08 -4.77
CA SER A 41 9.12 13.22 -4.94
C SER A 41 7.94 12.87 -5.86
N VAL A 42 6.83 13.61 -5.78
CA VAL A 42 5.68 13.42 -6.68
C VAL A 42 6.07 13.58 -8.16
N ALA A 43 6.98 14.51 -8.47
CA ALA A 43 7.49 14.71 -9.83
C ALA A 43 8.28 13.50 -10.34
N SER A 44 9.19 12.98 -9.51
CA SER A 44 9.95 11.76 -9.83
C SER A 44 9.03 10.55 -9.91
N ALA A 45 7.99 10.49 -9.08
CA ALA A 45 7.01 9.42 -9.12
C ALA A 45 6.30 9.39 -10.47
N ARG A 46 5.76 10.53 -10.93
CA ARG A 46 5.12 10.66 -12.27
C ARG A 46 6.02 10.13 -13.39
N ILE A 47 7.31 10.44 -13.35
CA ILE A 47 8.30 9.98 -14.33
C ILE A 47 8.52 8.47 -14.24
N ILE A 48 8.64 7.91 -13.04
CA ILE A 48 8.82 6.46 -12.79
C ILE A 48 7.60 5.67 -13.25
N ILE A 49 6.39 6.19 -13.09
CA ILE A 49 5.16 5.52 -13.55
C ILE A 49 5.12 5.49 -15.07
N ALA A 50 5.44 6.62 -15.70
CA ALA A 50 5.37 6.74 -17.16
C ALA A 50 6.48 5.95 -17.87
N ASN A 51 7.67 5.87 -17.26
CA ASN A 51 8.88 5.39 -17.95
C ASN A 51 9.58 4.22 -17.25
N GLY A 52 9.04 3.72 -16.14
CA GLY A 52 9.69 2.73 -15.28
C GLY A 52 10.83 3.32 -14.45
N PHE A 53 11.38 2.48 -13.55
CA PHE A 53 12.60 2.84 -12.81
C PHE A 53 13.80 2.90 -13.76
N LYS A 54 14.72 3.81 -13.46
CA LYS A 54 16.03 3.90 -14.11
C LYS A 54 17.12 3.66 -13.06
N GLN A 55 18.22 3.07 -13.48
CA GLN A 55 19.38 2.92 -12.61
C GLN A 55 19.88 4.30 -12.17
N SER A 56 20.19 4.44 -10.89
CA SER A 56 20.98 5.57 -10.41
C SER A 56 22.37 5.56 -11.03
N SER A 57 22.94 6.74 -11.28
CA SER A 57 24.32 6.90 -11.77
C SER A 57 25.38 6.46 -10.75
N GLY A 58 25.00 6.36 -9.47
CA GLY A 58 25.82 5.87 -8.36
C GLY A 58 25.04 5.73 -7.05
N GLY A 59 25.74 5.49 -5.94
CA GLY A 59 25.16 5.35 -4.60
C GLY A 59 25.99 4.42 -3.72
N MET A 60 25.56 4.20 -2.48
CA MET A 60 26.36 3.47 -1.49
C MET A 60 26.58 1.99 -1.81
N LEU A 61 25.77 1.42 -2.70
CA LEU A 61 25.89 0.06 -3.25
C LEU A 61 26.21 0.10 -4.75
N GLY A 62 26.65 1.23 -5.28
CA GLY A 62 26.94 1.42 -6.70
C GLY A 62 25.70 1.76 -7.54
N ARG A 63 25.71 1.38 -8.82
CA ARG A 63 24.58 1.64 -9.74
C ARG A 63 23.45 0.65 -9.52
N GLY A 64 22.22 1.14 -9.52
CA GLY A 64 21.02 0.32 -9.37
C GLY A 64 19.80 1.14 -8.95
N VAL A 65 18.70 0.44 -8.68
CA VAL A 65 17.46 1.00 -8.12
C VAL A 65 17.46 0.77 -6.62
N TYR A 66 17.49 1.87 -5.87
CA TYR A 66 17.45 1.85 -4.40
C TYR A 66 16.00 1.86 -3.94
N VAL A 67 15.62 0.99 -3.02
CA VAL A 67 14.26 0.94 -2.46
C VAL A 67 14.33 1.13 -0.95
N ASN A 68 13.63 2.16 -0.46
CA ASN A 68 13.47 2.48 0.96
C ASN A 68 12.22 3.38 1.15
N HIS A 69 11.61 3.38 2.35
CA HIS A 69 10.44 4.14 2.82
C HIS A 69 9.68 5.08 1.83
N VAL A 70 8.42 4.71 1.57
CA VAL A 70 7.22 5.43 1.05
C VAL A 70 7.35 6.48 -0.06
N VAL A 71 6.84 6.11 -1.26
CA VAL A 71 5.93 6.84 -2.19
C VAL A 71 5.32 5.83 -3.21
N PHE A 72 5.96 4.69 -3.44
CA PHE A 72 5.41 3.57 -4.24
C PHE A 72 5.27 2.25 -3.47
N LYS A 73 4.27 1.44 -3.81
CA LYS A 73 4.25 -0.02 -3.57
C LYS A 73 4.85 -0.71 -4.79
N LEU A 74 5.88 -1.53 -4.60
CA LEU A 74 6.63 -2.20 -5.66
C LEU A 74 6.58 -3.72 -5.48
N HIS A 75 6.57 -4.50 -6.55
CA HIS A 75 6.98 -5.91 -6.54
C HIS A 75 8.40 -6.00 -7.08
N VAL A 76 9.28 -6.64 -6.32
CA VAL A 76 10.71 -6.74 -6.62
C VAL A 76 11.13 -8.21 -6.69
N ARG A 77 11.68 -8.61 -7.83
CA ARG A 77 12.30 -9.94 -8.04
C ARG A 77 13.78 -9.89 -7.69
N VAL A 78 14.12 -10.20 -6.44
CA VAL A 78 15.48 -9.95 -5.90
C VAL A 78 16.55 -10.92 -6.40
N GLY A 79 16.17 -12.04 -7.02
CA GLY A 79 17.14 -12.97 -7.62
C GLY A 79 18.23 -13.43 -6.64
N ARG A 80 19.49 -13.43 -7.05
CA ARG A 80 20.62 -13.75 -6.15
C ARG A 80 20.95 -12.54 -5.26
N VAL A 81 20.88 -12.72 -3.95
CA VAL A 81 21.05 -11.64 -2.97
C VAL A 81 22.43 -11.69 -2.31
N LYS A 82 23.13 -10.55 -2.28
CA LYS A 82 24.38 -10.38 -1.53
C LYS A 82 24.14 -9.50 -0.31
N ARG A 83 24.46 -10.02 0.88
CA ARG A 83 24.53 -9.23 2.11
C ARG A 83 25.79 -8.35 2.09
N ILE A 84 25.63 -7.06 2.38
CA ILE A 84 26.70 -6.07 2.52
C ILE A 84 26.54 -5.42 3.90
N ASP A 85 27.36 -5.79 4.86
CA ASP A 85 27.12 -5.49 6.29
C ASP A 85 28.32 -4.91 7.03
N LYS A 86 29.35 -4.46 6.29
CA LYS A 86 30.54 -3.83 6.87
C LYS A 86 31.18 -2.84 5.92
N ASP A 87 31.85 -1.84 6.49
CA ASP A 87 32.67 -0.90 5.74
C ASP A 87 33.72 -1.68 4.92
N ASN A 88 34.02 -1.18 3.72
CA ASN A 88 34.98 -1.78 2.79
C ASN A 88 34.66 -3.25 2.44
N HIS A 89 33.37 -3.62 2.41
CA HIS A 89 32.99 -4.95 1.94
C HIS A 89 33.52 -5.13 0.50
N PRO A 90 34.24 -6.22 0.17
CA PRO A 90 34.96 -6.38 -1.10
C PRO A 90 34.04 -6.36 -2.33
N MET A 91 32.75 -6.63 -2.11
CA MET A 91 31.72 -6.62 -3.15
C MET A 91 30.77 -5.42 -3.09
N GLN A 92 31.02 -4.40 -2.25
CA GLN A 92 30.09 -3.28 -2.05
C GLN A 92 29.69 -2.59 -3.37
N PHE A 93 30.62 -2.51 -4.32
CA PHE A 93 30.40 -1.89 -5.63
C PHE A 93 30.55 -2.85 -6.82
N THR A 94 30.77 -4.13 -6.56
CA THR A 94 31.05 -5.16 -7.60
C THR A 94 30.14 -6.37 -7.50
N TRP A 95 29.17 -6.38 -6.58
CA TRP A 95 28.23 -7.49 -6.41
C TRP A 95 27.49 -7.85 -7.72
N SER A 96 27.12 -6.86 -8.53
CA SER A 96 26.40 -7.10 -9.80
C SER A 96 27.25 -7.80 -10.86
N THR A 97 28.53 -7.43 -10.99
CA THR A 97 29.45 -8.09 -11.92
C THR A 97 29.85 -9.49 -11.47
N GLN A 98 29.64 -9.81 -10.19
CA GLN A 98 29.82 -11.15 -9.62
C GLN A 98 28.53 -12.01 -9.67
N GLY A 99 27.53 -11.58 -10.44
CA GLY A 99 26.33 -12.36 -10.72
C GLY A 99 25.28 -12.35 -9.62
N TYR A 100 25.28 -11.31 -8.78
CA TYR A 100 24.18 -11.02 -7.85
C TYR A 100 23.21 -9.99 -8.46
N ASP A 101 21.92 -10.18 -8.20
CA ASP A 101 20.84 -9.35 -8.73
C ASP A 101 20.44 -8.23 -7.76
N THR A 102 20.64 -8.46 -6.46
CA THR A 102 20.32 -7.51 -5.38
C THR A 102 21.42 -7.50 -4.32
N ALA A 103 21.81 -6.31 -3.87
CA ALA A 103 22.58 -6.11 -2.65
C ALA A 103 21.64 -5.66 -1.52
N TRP A 104 21.77 -6.31 -0.36
CA TRP A 104 20.97 -6.06 0.85
C TRP A 104 21.89 -5.61 1.98
N VAL A 105 21.54 -4.50 2.61
CA VAL A 105 22.23 -3.98 3.79
C VAL A 105 21.30 -4.12 4.99
N PRO A 106 21.67 -4.94 6.00
CA PRO A 106 20.86 -5.08 7.21
C PRO A 106 20.80 -3.78 8.01
N PRO A 107 19.70 -3.52 8.74
CA PRO A 107 19.62 -2.38 9.63
C PRO A 107 20.66 -2.50 10.74
N ASN A 108 21.18 -1.35 11.20
CA ASN A 108 22.12 -1.23 12.30
C ASN A 108 23.39 -2.10 12.18
N CYS A 109 23.82 -2.46 10.96
CA CYS A 109 25.02 -3.28 10.74
C CYS A 109 26.35 -2.53 10.96
N GLY A 110 26.31 -1.25 11.31
CA GLY A 110 27.52 -0.43 11.55
C GLY A 110 28.21 0.06 10.27
N LEU A 111 27.60 -0.12 9.10
CA LEU A 111 28.09 0.41 7.83
C LEU A 111 27.94 1.94 7.80
N LYS A 112 29.06 2.68 7.85
CA LYS A 112 29.08 4.16 7.95
C LYS A 112 28.47 4.84 6.73
N ALA A 113 28.46 4.16 5.59
CA ALA A 113 27.83 4.64 4.37
C ALA A 113 26.29 4.76 4.50
N VAL A 114 25.66 4.00 5.41
CA VAL A 114 24.21 4.07 5.71
C VAL A 114 23.98 4.99 6.91
N ARG A 115 23.91 6.30 6.66
CA ARG A 115 23.71 7.28 7.75
C ARG A 115 22.38 7.13 8.48
N SER A 116 21.38 6.52 7.85
CA SER A 116 20.07 6.28 8.43
C SER A 116 20.09 5.17 9.50
N GLY A 117 21.08 4.26 9.45
CA GLY A 117 21.06 3.01 10.22
C GLY A 117 19.94 2.04 9.81
N LEU A 118 19.16 2.38 8.78
CA LEU A 118 18.04 1.58 8.31
C LEU A 118 18.48 0.57 7.27
N GLU A 119 17.60 -0.39 7.00
CA GLU A 119 17.81 -1.36 5.92
C GLU A 119 17.81 -0.65 4.56
N GLU A 120 18.68 -1.09 3.64
CA GLU A 120 18.70 -0.62 2.25
C GLU A 120 18.87 -1.79 1.27
N ASP A 121 18.07 -1.78 0.20
CA ASP A 121 18.15 -2.71 -0.90
C ASP A 121 18.49 -1.98 -2.20
N CYS A 122 19.44 -2.54 -2.96
CA CYS A 122 19.78 -2.07 -4.30
C CYS A 122 19.60 -3.20 -5.31
N VAL A 123 18.70 -3.00 -6.26
CA VAL A 123 18.40 -3.95 -7.35
C VAL A 123 19.10 -3.50 -8.62
N PHE A 124 19.85 -4.37 -9.26
CA PHE A 124 20.67 -3.96 -10.40
C PHE A 124 19.82 -3.64 -11.64
N ASP A 125 18.97 -4.57 -12.07
CA ASP A 125 18.13 -4.41 -13.26
C ASP A 125 16.77 -3.80 -12.88
N PRO A 126 16.42 -2.59 -13.37
CA PRO A 126 15.12 -1.98 -13.10
C PRO A 126 13.92 -2.81 -13.56
N LYS A 127 14.08 -3.71 -14.55
CA LYS A 127 12.99 -4.60 -15.01
C LYS A 127 12.54 -5.58 -13.94
N ARG A 128 13.35 -5.78 -12.89
CA ARG A 128 13.02 -6.59 -11.72
C ARG A 128 12.13 -5.84 -10.73
N VAL A 129 11.89 -4.54 -10.94
CA VAL A 129 11.08 -3.66 -10.09
C VAL A 129 9.82 -3.24 -10.82
N LYS A 130 8.66 -3.70 -10.34
CA LYS A 130 7.35 -3.36 -10.89
C LYS A 130 6.61 -2.43 -9.93
N VAL A 131 6.15 -1.28 -10.43
CA VAL A 131 5.24 -0.42 -9.66
C VAL A 131 3.87 -1.10 -9.57
N VAL A 132 3.40 -1.32 -8.35
CA VAL A 132 2.10 -1.94 -8.03
C VAL A 132 1.03 -0.88 -7.77
N GLY A 133 1.43 0.31 -7.30
CA GLY A 133 0.54 1.45 -7.16
C GLY A 133 1.21 2.67 -6.54
N ILE A 134 0.54 3.81 -6.73
CA ILE A 134 0.79 5.07 -6.04
C ILE A 134 -0.34 5.22 -5.03
N LEU A 135 -0.02 5.49 -3.77
CA LEU A 135 -1.03 5.90 -2.80
C LEU A 135 -1.23 7.41 -2.92
N GLU A 136 -2.07 7.87 -3.85
CA GLU A 136 -2.56 9.25 -3.82
C GLU A 136 -4.08 9.29 -3.91
N ALA A 137 -4.70 9.76 -2.82
CA ALA A 137 -6.13 10.06 -2.69
C ALA A 137 -6.64 11.15 -3.65
N SER A 138 -5.75 11.76 -4.43
CA SER A 138 -6.06 12.84 -5.37
C SER A 138 -6.22 12.38 -6.82
N GLN A 139 -5.94 11.11 -7.12
CA GLN A 139 -6.01 10.61 -8.50
C GLN A 139 -7.39 10.10 -8.87
N THR A 140 -7.83 10.31 -10.11
CA THR A 140 -9.05 9.71 -10.64
C THR A 140 -8.93 8.17 -10.67
N PRO A 141 -9.85 7.41 -10.06
CA PRO A 141 -9.90 5.96 -10.21
C PRO A 141 -10.06 5.58 -11.68
N LYS A 142 -9.36 4.54 -12.11
CA LYS A 142 -9.52 3.95 -13.43
C LYS A 142 -10.44 2.74 -13.32
N ASP A 143 -11.29 2.58 -14.33
CA ASP A 143 -12.14 1.40 -14.45
C ASP A 143 -11.32 0.12 -14.40
N SER A 144 -11.89 -0.92 -13.78
CA SER A 144 -11.28 -2.21 -13.49
C SER A 144 -10.01 -2.14 -12.63
N GLY A 145 -9.72 -0.99 -12.03
CA GLY A 145 -8.60 -0.79 -11.14
C GLY A 145 -8.69 -1.63 -9.87
N VAL A 146 -7.52 -1.88 -9.29
CA VAL A 146 -7.39 -2.51 -7.96
C VAL A 146 -6.57 -1.58 -7.10
N TYR A 147 -7.13 -1.14 -5.98
CA TYR A 147 -6.52 -0.14 -5.11
C TYR A 147 -6.38 -0.65 -3.69
N THR A 148 -5.32 -0.20 -3.02
CA THR A 148 -5.26 -0.22 -1.56
C THR A 148 -6.11 0.94 -1.05
N MET A 149 -7.09 0.64 -0.20
CA MET A 149 -8.00 1.62 0.40
C MET A 149 -8.17 1.33 1.88
N PHE A 150 -8.86 2.22 2.58
CA PHE A 150 -8.97 2.21 4.03
C PHE A 150 -10.43 2.38 4.47
N HIS A 151 -10.82 1.67 5.53
CA HIS A 151 -12.13 1.77 6.16
C HIS A 151 -11.96 1.93 7.67
N GLY A 152 -12.36 3.07 8.22
CA GLY A 152 -12.39 3.31 9.66
C GLY A 152 -13.65 2.74 10.29
N THR A 153 -13.50 1.97 11.36
CA THR A 153 -14.62 1.35 12.07
C THR A 153 -14.28 1.13 13.55
N SER A 154 -15.23 0.59 14.32
CA SER A 154 -14.97 0.24 15.72
C SER A 154 -14.20 -1.08 15.83
N VAL A 155 -13.49 -1.32 16.94
CA VAL A 155 -12.79 -2.60 17.17
C VAL A 155 -13.77 -3.79 17.09
N ALA A 156 -14.97 -3.66 17.64
CA ALA A 156 -16.00 -4.69 17.59
C ALA A 156 -16.45 -4.98 16.14
N ASN A 157 -16.72 -3.94 15.35
CA ASN A 157 -17.12 -4.10 13.95
C ASN A 157 -15.98 -4.67 13.10
N ALA A 158 -14.73 -4.28 13.35
CA ALA A 158 -13.58 -4.85 12.66
C ALA A 158 -13.48 -6.36 12.88
N ARG A 159 -13.72 -6.86 14.10
CA ARG A 159 -13.77 -8.31 14.37
C ARG A 159 -14.85 -9.00 13.54
N LEU A 160 -16.05 -8.41 13.47
CA LEU A 160 -17.14 -8.96 12.67
C LEU A 160 -16.84 -8.95 11.17
N ILE A 161 -16.24 -7.87 10.66
CA ILE A 161 -15.84 -7.76 9.26
C ILE A 161 -14.75 -8.77 8.90
N ILE A 162 -13.79 -9.00 9.81
CA ILE A 162 -12.73 -9.99 9.60
C ILE A 162 -13.31 -11.40 9.58
N ALA A 163 -14.21 -11.72 10.50
CA ALA A 163 -14.82 -13.05 10.61
C ALA A 163 -15.80 -13.35 9.47
N ASN A 164 -16.64 -12.38 9.10
CA ASN A 164 -17.81 -12.61 8.24
C ASN A 164 -17.73 -11.88 6.89
N GLY A 165 -16.69 -11.08 6.67
CA GLY A 165 -16.60 -10.16 5.54
C GLY A 165 -17.41 -8.87 5.73
N PHE A 166 -17.27 -7.96 4.78
CA PHE A 166 -18.08 -6.73 4.75
C PHE A 166 -19.55 -7.03 4.42
N GLN A 167 -20.42 -6.21 4.96
CA GLN A 167 -21.82 -6.10 4.56
C GLN A 167 -22.08 -4.69 4.03
N GLN A 168 -23.06 -4.55 3.14
CA GLN A 168 -23.46 -3.22 2.67
C GLN A 168 -24.04 -2.42 3.84
N SER A 169 -23.65 -1.16 3.96
CA SER A 169 -24.44 -0.21 4.75
C SER A 169 -25.84 -0.08 4.13
N PRO A 170 -26.87 0.19 4.95
CA PRO A 170 -28.22 0.40 4.42
C PRO A 170 -28.35 1.68 3.58
N GLY A 171 -27.38 2.60 3.69
CA GLY A 171 -27.37 3.87 2.98
C GLY A 171 -26.11 4.69 3.26
N GLY A 172 -26.19 5.99 2.96
CA GLY A 172 -25.11 6.96 3.04
C GLY A 172 -25.20 7.93 1.87
N MET A 173 -24.25 8.86 1.73
CA MET A 173 -24.33 9.91 0.70
C MET A 173 -24.27 9.39 -0.74
N LEU A 174 -23.78 8.18 -0.96
CA LEU A 174 -23.75 7.48 -2.25
C LEU A 174 -24.69 6.26 -2.26
N GLY A 175 -25.66 6.20 -1.33
CA GLY A 175 -26.56 5.07 -1.17
C GLY A 175 -25.91 3.87 -0.46
N LYS A 176 -26.48 2.68 -0.67
CA LYS A 176 -26.02 1.44 -0.04
C LYS A 176 -24.70 0.94 -0.62
N GLY A 177 -23.82 0.42 0.24
CA GLY A 177 -22.56 -0.17 -0.18
C GLY A 177 -21.51 -0.18 0.93
N VAL A 178 -20.26 -0.44 0.56
CA VAL A 178 -19.11 -0.40 1.47
C VAL A 178 -18.33 0.87 1.20
N TYR A 179 -18.30 1.75 2.20
CA TYR A 179 -17.62 3.04 2.12
C TYR A 179 -16.13 2.87 2.42
N VAL A 180 -15.28 3.33 1.51
CA VAL A 180 -13.82 3.21 1.59
C VAL A 180 -13.17 4.51 1.13
N SER A 181 -11.89 4.69 1.46
CA SER A 181 -11.13 5.91 1.16
C SER A 181 -9.71 5.54 0.79
N ARG A 182 -9.09 6.19 -0.20
CA ARG A 182 -7.64 6.06 -0.45
C ARG A 182 -6.84 6.97 0.50
N ASP A 183 -7.49 7.95 1.11
CA ASP A 183 -6.95 8.70 2.25
C ASP A 183 -7.12 7.92 3.56
N LYS A 184 -6.01 7.39 4.08
CA LYS A 184 -5.95 6.72 5.39
C LYS A 184 -6.30 7.65 6.55
N LYS A 185 -5.82 8.90 6.54
CA LYS A 185 -6.08 9.87 7.62
C LYS A 185 -7.58 10.21 7.68
N LYS A 186 -8.26 10.26 6.53
CA LYS A 186 -9.73 10.36 6.50
C LYS A 186 -10.36 9.18 7.22
N ALA A 187 -9.96 7.95 6.89
CA ALA A 187 -10.51 6.73 7.47
C ALA A 187 -10.27 6.67 9.00
N GLU A 188 -9.11 7.07 9.50
CA GLU A 188 -8.77 7.09 10.95
C GLU A 188 -9.74 7.92 11.80
N ARG A 189 -10.49 8.84 11.21
CA ARG A 189 -11.49 9.67 11.93
C ARG A 189 -12.82 8.95 12.18
N TYR A 190 -13.06 7.81 11.53
CA TYR A 190 -14.33 7.10 11.63
C TYR A 190 -14.25 5.92 12.63
N PRO A 191 -15.33 5.67 13.39
CA PRO A 191 -16.58 6.44 13.44
C PRO A 191 -16.42 7.76 14.22
N LEU A 192 -16.94 8.87 13.67
CA LEU A 192 -16.72 10.24 14.20
C LEU A 192 -17.16 10.44 15.65
N LYS A 193 -18.21 9.74 16.08
CA LYS A 193 -18.80 9.86 17.43
C LYS A 193 -18.27 8.83 18.44
N ASN A 194 -17.35 7.95 18.03
CA ASN A 194 -16.73 6.99 18.93
C ASN A 194 -15.52 7.60 19.63
N ASP A 195 -15.21 7.08 20.82
CA ASP A 195 -13.93 7.31 21.48
C ASP A 195 -12.77 6.93 20.52
N PRO A 196 -11.74 7.79 20.35
CA PRO A 196 -10.59 7.48 19.51
C PRO A 196 -9.90 6.15 19.82
N SER A 197 -9.90 5.71 21.08
CA SER A 197 -9.34 4.42 21.50
C SER A 197 -10.11 3.20 20.97
N ASN A 198 -11.38 3.37 20.61
CA ASN A 198 -12.22 2.32 20.04
C ASN A 198 -12.22 2.34 18.50
N ARG A 199 -11.41 3.20 17.86
CA ARG A 199 -11.31 3.25 16.40
C ARG A 199 -10.20 2.33 15.92
N VAL A 200 -10.42 1.73 14.76
CA VAL A 200 -9.43 0.96 14.01
C VAL A 200 -9.62 1.22 12.53
N VAL A 201 -8.55 1.15 11.76
CA VAL A 201 -8.62 1.24 10.30
C VAL A 201 -8.33 -0.11 9.69
N LEU A 202 -9.18 -0.57 8.79
CA LEU A 202 -8.89 -1.73 7.96
C LEU A 202 -8.23 -1.26 6.67
N GLU A 203 -7.09 -1.85 6.31
CA GLU A 203 -6.50 -1.76 4.98
C GLU A 203 -7.12 -2.82 4.09
N LEU A 204 -7.47 -2.43 2.87
CA LEU A 204 -8.33 -3.17 1.98
C LEU A 204 -7.71 -3.25 0.59
N ARG A 205 -7.83 -4.40 -0.05
CA ARG A 205 -7.68 -4.55 -1.51
C ARG A 205 -9.06 -4.46 -2.14
N VAL A 206 -9.29 -3.40 -2.91
CA VAL A 206 -10.60 -3.08 -3.50
C VAL A 206 -10.53 -3.19 -5.01
N ARG A 207 -11.39 -4.02 -5.60
CA ARG A 207 -11.60 -4.11 -7.06
C ARG A 207 -12.74 -3.18 -7.47
N VAL A 208 -12.42 -1.98 -7.93
CA VAL A 208 -13.42 -0.91 -8.13
C VAL A 208 -14.34 -1.13 -9.34
N GLY A 209 -13.98 -2.03 -10.27
CA GLY A 209 -14.83 -2.33 -11.42
C GLY A 209 -15.15 -1.07 -12.24
N ARG A 210 -16.39 -0.93 -12.71
CA ARG A 210 -16.85 0.29 -13.40
C ARG A 210 -17.12 1.40 -12.40
N VAL A 211 -16.46 2.55 -12.54
CA VAL A 211 -16.53 3.66 -11.59
C VAL A 211 -17.43 4.77 -12.11
N LYS A 212 -18.40 5.19 -11.29
CA LYS A 212 -19.21 6.39 -11.55
C LYS A 212 -18.69 7.56 -10.75
N ARG A 213 -18.24 8.61 -11.44
CA ARG A 213 -17.96 9.91 -10.81
C ARG A 213 -19.27 10.58 -10.38
N ILE A 214 -19.31 11.04 -9.12
CA ILE A 214 -20.40 11.80 -8.50
C ILE A 214 -19.77 13.07 -7.92
N ASP A 215 -19.87 14.19 -8.64
CA ASP A 215 -19.08 15.40 -8.36
C ASP A 215 -19.91 16.69 -8.26
N ILE A 216 -21.23 16.55 -8.19
CA ILE A 216 -22.17 17.64 -7.98
C ILE A 216 -23.24 17.23 -6.97
N ASP A 217 -23.74 18.20 -6.21
CA ASP A 217 -24.91 17.97 -5.36
C ASP A 217 -26.13 17.58 -6.21
N ASN A 218 -26.98 16.70 -5.67
CA ASN A 218 -28.15 16.16 -6.38
C ASN A 218 -27.81 15.48 -7.71
N HIS A 219 -26.64 14.84 -7.81
CA HIS A 219 -26.26 14.11 -9.01
C HIS A 219 -27.34 13.06 -9.36
N PRO A 220 -27.84 12.98 -10.61
CA PRO A 220 -28.98 12.10 -10.98
C PRO A 220 -28.78 10.62 -10.63
N MET A 221 -27.52 10.18 -10.60
CA MET A 221 -27.13 8.81 -10.26
C MET A 221 -26.58 8.62 -8.85
N GLN A 222 -26.64 9.62 -7.96
CA GLN A 222 -26.02 9.58 -6.62
C GLN A 222 -26.41 8.33 -5.81
N TYR A 223 -27.65 7.86 -5.98
CA TYR A 223 -28.19 6.70 -5.27
C TYR A 223 -28.52 5.50 -6.18
N THR A 224 -28.38 5.65 -7.51
CA THR A 224 -28.83 4.66 -8.50
C THR A 224 -27.70 4.14 -9.40
N TRP A 225 -26.47 4.63 -9.25
CA TRP A 225 -25.29 4.20 -10.02
C TRP A 225 -25.13 2.68 -10.11
N SER A 226 -25.40 1.95 -9.03
CA SER A 226 -25.29 0.48 -8.99
C SER A 226 -26.31 -0.22 -9.88
N THR A 227 -27.57 0.24 -9.87
CA THR A 227 -28.62 -0.28 -10.76
C THR A 227 -28.37 0.05 -12.24
N GLN A 228 -27.52 1.04 -12.50
CA GLN A 228 -27.08 1.41 -13.86
C GLN A 228 -25.78 0.70 -14.29
N GLY A 229 -25.38 -0.35 -13.58
CA GLY A 229 -24.27 -1.23 -13.96
C GLY A 229 -22.88 -0.72 -13.57
N TYR A 230 -22.79 0.23 -12.64
CA TYR A 230 -21.52 0.64 -12.03
C TYR A 230 -21.25 -0.16 -10.75
N ASP A 231 -19.99 -0.47 -10.51
CA ASP A 231 -19.55 -1.25 -9.34
C ASP A 231 -19.15 -0.37 -8.16
N THR A 232 -18.69 0.84 -8.44
CA THR A 232 -18.27 1.83 -7.44
C THR A 232 -18.76 3.23 -7.83
N ALA A 233 -19.27 4.00 -6.86
CA ALA A 233 -19.40 5.45 -6.97
C ALA A 233 -18.21 6.15 -6.31
N TRP A 234 -17.72 7.22 -6.91
CA TRP A 234 -16.56 7.99 -6.46
C TRP A 234 -16.84 9.49 -6.48
N VAL A 235 -16.58 10.14 -5.36
CA VAL A 235 -16.58 11.60 -5.21
C VAL A 235 -15.14 12.10 -5.29
N PRO A 236 -14.80 12.99 -6.25
CA PRO A 236 -13.47 13.56 -6.33
C PRO A 236 -13.19 14.50 -5.14
N PRO A 237 -11.91 14.63 -4.72
CA PRO A 237 -11.55 15.62 -3.72
C PRO A 237 -11.76 17.03 -4.30
N ASN A 238 -12.18 17.95 -3.44
CA ASN A 238 -12.38 19.37 -3.72
C ASN A 238 -13.30 19.65 -4.91
N CYS A 239 -14.27 18.78 -5.20
CA CYS A 239 -15.24 18.98 -6.28
C CYS A 239 -16.30 20.06 -5.99
N GLY A 240 -16.34 20.61 -4.78
CA GLY A 240 -17.26 21.68 -4.40
C GLY A 240 -18.66 21.22 -3.99
N MET A 241 -18.90 19.90 -3.88
CA MET A 241 -20.15 19.36 -3.35
C MET A 241 -20.38 19.79 -1.90
N LYS A 242 -21.52 20.42 -1.63
CA LYS A 242 -21.95 20.80 -0.26
C LYS A 242 -22.24 19.58 0.59
N ALA A 243 -22.68 18.47 -0.02
CA ALA A 243 -22.87 17.20 0.66
C ALA A 243 -21.56 16.60 1.21
N VAL A 244 -20.38 17.09 0.77
CA VAL A 244 -19.07 16.70 1.29
C VAL A 244 -18.29 17.93 1.76
N PRO A 245 -18.67 18.54 2.91
CA PRO A 245 -18.05 19.79 3.38
C PRO A 245 -16.54 19.68 3.61
N SER A 246 -16.05 18.46 3.86
CA SER A 246 -14.62 18.21 4.06
C SER A 246 -13.77 18.38 2.80
N GLY A 247 -14.38 18.36 1.61
CA GLY A 247 -13.68 18.34 0.33
C GLY A 247 -12.83 17.08 0.10
N LEU A 248 -12.92 16.06 0.95
CA LEU A 248 -12.15 14.83 0.78
C LEU A 248 -12.90 13.82 -0.09
N GLU A 249 -12.15 13.07 -0.88
CA GLU A 249 -12.70 12.00 -1.73
C GLU A 249 -13.53 10.96 -0.95
N GLU A 250 -14.50 10.34 -1.61
CA GLU A 250 -15.32 9.29 -1.02
C GLU A 250 -15.64 8.21 -2.06
N ASP A 251 -15.46 6.95 -1.69
CA ASP A 251 -15.76 5.82 -2.56
C ASP A 251 -16.79 4.91 -1.88
N CYS A 252 -17.79 4.46 -2.65
CA CYS A 252 -18.79 3.49 -2.21
C CYS A 252 -18.82 2.32 -3.19
N VAL A 253 -18.42 1.14 -2.72
CA VAL A 253 -18.37 -0.10 -3.51
C VAL A 253 -19.66 -0.88 -3.29
N PHE A 254 -20.33 -1.31 -4.36
CA PHE A 254 -21.64 -1.95 -4.23
C PHE A 254 -21.53 -3.36 -3.62
N ASP A 255 -20.82 -4.26 -4.29
CA ASP A 255 -20.69 -5.66 -3.86
C ASP A 255 -19.55 -5.81 -2.84
N PRO A 256 -19.83 -6.21 -1.58
CA PRO A 256 -18.80 -6.43 -0.57
C PRO A 256 -17.73 -7.47 -0.98
N LYS A 257 -18.04 -8.41 -1.88
CA LYS A 257 -17.06 -9.41 -2.40
C LYS A 257 -15.94 -8.78 -3.23
N ARG A 258 -16.06 -7.50 -3.58
CA ARG A 258 -15.01 -6.70 -4.24
C ARG A 258 -14.03 -6.08 -3.24
N VAL A 259 -14.31 -6.15 -1.95
CA VAL A 259 -13.52 -5.56 -0.86
C VAL A 259 -12.93 -6.69 -0.01
N LYS A 260 -11.61 -6.83 -0.02
CA LYS A 260 -10.90 -7.81 0.81
C LYS A 260 -10.07 -7.09 1.86
N VAL A 261 -10.25 -7.44 3.14
CA VAL A 261 -9.35 -6.99 4.20
C VAL A 261 -7.96 -7.60 3.94
N THR A 262 -6.95 -6.75 3.86
CA THR A 262 -5.54 -7.19 3.77
C THR A 262 -4.87 -7.12 5.13
N LYS A 263 -5.11 -6.04 5.89
CA LYS A 263 -4.59 -5.84 7.24
C LYS A 263 -5.58 -5.10 8.13
N PRO A 264 -5.70 -5.45 9.41
CA PRO A 264 -6.17 -4.52 10.42
C PRO A 264 -5.01 -3.59 10.82
N VAL A 265 -5.23 -2.28 10.72
CA VAL A 265 -4.26 -1.24 11.04
C VAL A 265 -4.73 -0.55 12.33
N ASN A 266 -4.07 -0.83 13.46
CA ASN A 266 -4.27 0.00 14.63
C ASN A 266 -2.99 0.42 15.35
N LYS A 267 -3.08 1.60 15.97
CA LYS A 267 -2.14 2.09 16.97
C LYS A 267 -2.27 1.22 18.22
N SER A 268 -1.16 0.64 18.66
CA SER A 268 -0.90 0.14 20.02
C SER A 268 -1.75 -1.00 20.62
N TYR A 269 -2.61 -1.70 19.87
CA TYR A 269 -3.18 -2.96 20.36
C TYR A 269 -2.69 -4.12 19.51
N ASP A 270 -1.97 -5.02 20.19
CA ASP A 270 -1.34 -6.19 19.62
C ASP A 270 -2.38 -7.12 18.97
N ILE A 271 -2.57 -6.95 17.66
CA ILE A 271 -3.49 -7.77 16.88
C ILE A 271 -2.98 -9.21 16.77
N ARG A 272 -1.71 -9.46 17.11
CA ARG A 272 -1.18 -10.83 17.21
C ARG A 272 -1.96 -11.60 18.27
N ALA A 273 -2.40 -10.98 19.35
CA ALA A 273 -3.27 -11.61 20.36
C ALA A 273 -4.69 -11.92 19.87
N ILE A 274 -5.17 -11.27 18.79
CA ILE A 274 -6.49 -11.53 18.19
C ILE A 274 -6.39 -12.59 17.08
N MET A 275 -5.25 -12.67 16.39
CA MET A 275 -4.99 -13.67 15.35
C MET A 275 -4.43 -14.98 15.94
N SER A 276 -3.79 -14.95 17.11
CA SER A 276 -3.24 -16.13 17.78
C SER A 276 -4.27 -16.98 18.52
N SER A 277 -5.53 -16.54 18.63
CA SER A 277 -6.62 -17.40 19.12
C SER A 277 -7.23 -18.29 18.03
N TRP A 278 -6.53 -18.45 16.90
CA TRP A 278 -6.93 -19.24 15.74
C TRP A 278 -5.92 -20.34 15.35
N ILE A 279 -5.02 -20.72 16.28
CA ILE A 279 -4.26 -21.98 16.23
C ILE A 279 -4.52 -22.73 17.53
#